data_AF-A0A1H9WLK7-F1
#
_entry.id   AF-A0A1H9WLK7-F1
#
_cell.length_a   1.000
_cell.length_b   1.000
_cell.length_c   1.000
_cell.angle_alpha   90.00
_cell.angle_beta   90.00
_cell.angle_gamma   90.00
#
_symmetry.space_group_name_H-M   'P 1'
#
loop_
_entity.id
_entity.type
_entity.pdbx_description
1 polymer ?
#
loop_
_entity_poly.entity_id
_entity_poly.type
_entity_poly.pdbx_seq_one_letter_code
_entity_poly.pdbx_strand_id
1 'polypeptide(L)'
;MATAYLLKDRTFHIEKKRAGPGIPVIYAGGVTADGNDKRAWQQLIDTQYPHSPVYRLRWAAQPFKRVSKELAKRNGLAAVQKSQERLFGPAAPVSWVPGVTNTEWHDAQTWAVQAGWTLANILTSTHFEHGVVLVGHSFGAAVMAEVAIA
;
A
#
# COMPACT_ATOMS: atom_id res chain seq x y z
N MET A 1 5.22 -1.36 -18.58
CA MET A 1 5.35 -0.36 -17.47
C MET A 1 5.98 -0.95 -16.21
N ALA A 2 5.63 -2.18 -15.80
CA ALA A 2 6.17 -2.84 -14.61
C ALA A 2 7.72 -2.84 -14.51
N THR A 3 8.43 -3.18 -15.59
CA THR A 3 9.90 -3.27 -15.60
C THR A 3 10.59 -1.92 -15.33
N ALA A 4 10.02 -0.82 -15.82
CA ALA A 4 10.56 0.52 -15.58
C ALA A 4 10.36 0.98 -14.13
N TYR A 5 9.27 0.54 -13.48
CA TYR A 5 9.02 0.81 -12.07
C TYR A 5 9.98 0.00 -11.18
N LEU A 6 10.19 -1.29 -11.47
CA LEU A 6 11.15 -2.14 -10.74
C LEU A 6 12.58 -1.61 -10.79
N LEU A 7 12.98 -0.96 -11.90
CA LEU A 7 14.29 -0.31 -12.02
C LEU A 7 14.39 0.98 -11.19
N LYS A 8 13.27 1.70 -11.01
CA LYS A 8 13.19 2.94 -10.21
C LYS A 8 13.08 2.64 -8.71
N ASP A 9 12.38 1.58 -8.34
CA ASP A 9 12.16 1.17 -6.96
C ASP A 9 12.85 -0.16 -6.64
N ARG A 10 14.10 -0.06 -6.19
CA ARG A 10 14.87 -1.21 -5.68
C ARG A 10 14.32 -1.80 -4.37
N THR A 11 13.37 -1.14 -3.72
CA THR A 11 12.75 -1.63 -2.50
C THR A 11 11.46 -2.39 -2.79
N PHE A 12 11.01 -2.44 -4.05
CA PHE A 12 9.88 -3.25 -4.44
C PHE A 12 10.20 -4.74 -4.26
N HIS A 13 9.54 -5.41 -3.32
CA HIS A 13 9.64 -6.85 -3.17
C HIS A 13 8.41 -7.41 -2.47
N ILE A 14 8.09 -8.67 -2.78
CA ILE A 14 7.03 -9.42 -2.13
C ILE A 14 7.70 -10.38 -1.14
N GLU A 15 7.43 -10.19 0.14
CA GLU A 15 8.01 -10.99 1.22
C GLU A 15 6.96 -11.98 1.74
N LYS A 16 7.24 -13.28 1.68
CA LYS A 16 6.37 -14.30 2.28
C LYS A 16 6.48 -14.26 3.80
N LYS A 17 5.36 -14.04 4.48
CA LYS A 17 5.26 -14.00 5.95
C LYS A 17 4.76 -15.30 6.54
N ARG A 18 3.80 -15.93 5.86
CA ARG A 18 3.20 -17.20 6.29
C ARG A 18 2.97 -18.08 5.08
N ALA A 19 3.22 -19.38 5.24
CA ALA A 19 2.77 -20.41 4.31
C ALA A 19 1.43 -20.97 4.78
N GLY A 20 0.61 -21.42 3.83
CA GLY A 20 -0.66 -22.04 4.15
C GLY A 20 -1.39 -22.50 2.87
N PRO A 21 -2.35 -23.41 2.99
CA PRO A 21 -3.13 -23.91 1.85
C PRO A 21 -4.32 -23.02 1.47
N GLY A 22 -4.66 -22.00 2.27
CA GLY A 22 -5.81 -21.12 2.01
C GLY A 22 -5.61 -20.13 0.86
N ILE A 23 -6.60 -19.25 0.65
CA ILE A 23 -6.54 -18.19 -0.37
C ILE A 23 -5.38 -17.23 -0.05
N PRO A 24 -4.47 -16.93 -0.99
CA PRO A 24 -3.36 -16.01 -0.74
C PRO A 24 -3.83 -14.62 -0.33
N VAL A 25 -3.25 -14.11 0.75
CA VAL A 25 -3.48 -12.75 1.24
C VAL A 25 -2.25 -11.90 0.99
N ILE A 26 -2.40 -10.80 0.27
CA ILE A 26 -1.33 -9.86 -0.03
C ILE A 26 -1.68 -8.54 0.64
N TYR A 27 -0.75 -8.02 1.44
CA TYR A 27 -0.97 -6.75 2.13
C TYR A 27 0.11 -5.71 1.82
N ALA A 28 -0.29 -4.44 1.81
CA ALA A 28 0.61 -3.29 1.71
C ALA A 28 0.24 -2.23 2.75
N GLY A 29 1.25 -1.66 3.39
CA GLY A 29 1.12 -0.50 4.26
C GLY A 29 1.69 0.77 3.62
N GLY A 30 1.28 1.94 4.14
CA GLY A 30 1.89 3.24 3.86
C GLY A 30 3.21 3.51 4.61
N VAL A 31 3.77 4.71 4.44
CA VAL A 31 5.13 5.12 4.90
C VAL A 31 5.33 5.09 6.40
N THR A 32 4.25 5.30 7.17
CA THR A 32 4.29 5.34 8.64
C THR A 32 3.99 3.99 9.28
N ALA A 33 3.84 2.92 8.50
CA ALA A 33 3.55 1.58 9.00
C ALA A 33 4.78 0.92 9.64
N ASP A 34 5.49 1.62 10.52
CA ASP A 34 6.52 1.09 11.40
C ASP A 34 6.05 1.09 12.85
N GLY A 35 5.88 -0.12 13.39
CA GLY A 35 5.65 -0.37 14.81
C GLY A 35 4.22 -0.78 15.13
N ASN A 36 3.37 0.18 15.49
CA ASN A 36 2.07 -0.09 16.12
C ASN A 36 0.94 -0.39 15.13
N ASP A 37 0.89 0.28 13.98
CA ASP A 37 -0.10 -0.01 12.93
C ASP A 37 0.05 -1.45 12.39
N LYS A 38 1.25 -2.04 12.45
CA LYS A 38 1.50 -3.43 12.04
C LYS A 38 0.58 -4.40 12.79
N ARG A 39 0.32 -4.18 14.08
CA ARG A 39 -0.38 -5.17 14.92
C ARG A 39 -1.86 -5.28 14.58
N ALA A 40 -2.54 -4.17 14.30
CA ALA A 40 -4.00 -4.17 14.15
C ALA A 40 -4.47 -4.93 12.89
N TRP A 41 -3.90 -4.62 11.71
CA TRP A 41 -4.28 -5.33 10.48
C TRP A 41 -3.66 -6.73 10.38
N GLN A 42 -2.50 -6.97 11.02
CA GLN A 42 -1.97 -8.34 11.15
C GLN A 42 -2.94 -9.21 11.95
N GLN A 43 -3.42 -8.72 13.10
CA GLN A 43 -4.43 -9.44 13.89
C GLN A 43 -5.70 -9.73 13.07
N LEU A 44 -6.15 -8.79 12.23
CA LEU A 44 -7.30 -9.01 11.35
C LEU A 44 -7.01 -10.14 10.34
N ILE A 45 -5.87 -10.10 9.65
CA ILE A 45 -5.47 -11.15 8.70
C ILE A 45 -5.30 -12.50 9.41
N ASP A 46 -4.70 -12.51 10.59
CA ASP A 46 -4.45 -13.72 11.36
C ASP A 46 -5.75 -14.34 11.89
N THR A 47 -6.74 -13.51 12.22
CA THR A 47 -8.06 -13.97 12.69
C THR A 47 -8.94 -14.46 11.54
N GLN A 48 -9.00 -13.72 10.43
CA GLN A 48 -9.89 -14.04 9.31
C GLN A 48 -9.30 -15.07 8.35
N TYR A 49 -7.97 -15.10 8.22
CA TYR A 49 -7.24 -15.95 7.29
C TYR A 49 -6.12 -16.75 7.98
N PRO A 50 -6.43 -17.52 9.05
CA PRO A 50 -5.42 -18.19 9.89
C PRO A 50 -4.58 -19.21 9.12
N HIS A 51 -5.16 -19.84 8.09
CA HIS A 51 -4.51 -20.90 7.29
C HIS A 51 -4.10 -20.45 5.89
N SER A 52 -4.25 -19.17 5.58
CA SER A 52 -3.84 -18.63 4.28
C SER A 52 -2.34 -18.34 4.22
N PRO A 53 -1.72 -18.48 3.04
CA PRO A 53 -0.40 -17.93 2.81
C PRO A 53 -0.50 -16.40 2.77
N VAL A 54 0.40 -15.72 3.48
CA VAL A 54 0.40 -14.27 3.64
C VAL A 54 1.68 -13.69 3.06
N TYR A 55 1.51 -12.66 2.23
CA TYR A 55 2.60 -11.96 1.56
C TYR A 55 2.55 -10.46 1.87
N ARG A 56 3.71 -9.88 2.14
CA ARG A 56 3.88 -8.44 2.32
C ARG A 56 4.41 -7.84 1.04
N LEU A 57 3.67 -6.90 0.46
CA LEU A 57 4.23 -5.99 -0.54
C LEU A 57 5.05 -4.90 0.17
N ARG A 58 6.32 -4.83 -0.19
CA ARG A 58 7.24 -3.74 0.12
C ARG A 58 7.38 -2.92 -1.15
N TRP A 59 7.23 -1.61 -1.03
CA TRP A 59 7.30 -0.67 -2.14
C TRP A 59 7.84 0.67 -1.60
N ALA A 60 8.64 1.38 -2.40
CA ALA A 60 9.23 2.65 -2.02
C ALA A 60 8.18 3.74 -2.11
N ALA A 61 7.80 4.21 -0.95
CA ALA A 61 7.12 5.47 -0.80
C ALA A 61 8.16 6.61 -0.70
N GLN A 62 9.21 6.64 -1.53
CA GLN A 62 10.29 7.65 -1.43
C GLN A 62 9.79 9.11 -1.57
N PRO A 63 8.97 9.46 -2.59
CA PRO A 63 8.32 10.78 -2.66
C PRO A 63 7.46 11.05 -1.41
N PHE A 64 6.90 9.96 -0.91
CA PHE A 64 6.05 9.90 0.26
C PHE A 64 6.78 10.09 1.60
N LYS A 65 8.11 9.87 1.68
CA LYS A 65 8.89 10.14 2.91
C LYS A 65 8.92 11.62 3.24
N ARG A 66 8.87 12.51 2.25
CA ARG A 66 8.74 13.95 2.47
C ARG A 66 7.33 14.29 2.94
N VAL A 67 6.31 13.85 2.20
CA VAL A 67 4.89 14.03 2.52
C VAL A 67 4.56 13.53 3.94
N SER A 68 4.97 12.30 4.28
CA SER A 68 4.73 11.69 5.59
C SER A 68 5.54 12.31 6.72
N LYS A 69 6.81 12.72 6.51
CA LYS A 69 7.58 13.44 7.53
C LYS A 69 6.94 14.78 7.87
N GLU A 70 6.43 15.49 6.89
CA GLU A 70 5.81 16.79 7.11
C GLU A 70 4.42 16.67 7.76
N LEU A 71 3.64 15.65 7.36
CA LEU A 71 2.39 15.26 8.03
C LEU A 71 2.62 14.84 9.49
N ALA A 72 3.62 14.00 9.74
CA ALA A 72 3.91 13.46 11.07
C ALA A 72 4.48 14.51 12.04
N LYS A 73 5.31 15.46 11.53
CA LYS A 73 5.88 16.55 12.34
C LYS A 73 4.82 17.54 12.85
N ARG A 74 3.72 17.73 12.12
CA ARG A 74 2.82 18.88 12.35
C ARG A 74 1.49 18.50 13.00
N ASN A 75 0.91 17.34 12.69
CA ASN A 75 -0.46 17.02 13.11
C ASN A 75 -0.55 15.92 14.19
N GLY A 76 0.57 15.28 14.54
CA GLY A 76 0.56 14.05 15.32
C GLY A 76 -0.06 12.87 14.55
N LEU A 77 0.37 11.65 14.84
CA LEU A 77 -0.03 10.43 14.12
C LEU A 77 -1.56 10.21 14.06
N ALA A 78 -2.31 10.73 15.04
CA ALA A 78 -3.75 10.53 15.20
C ALA A 78 -4.61 11.29 14.18
N ALA A 79 -4.21 12.49 13.75
CA ALA A 79 -4.97 13.26 12.76
C ALA A 79 -4.88 12.61 11.36
N VAL A 80 -3.72 12.03 11.04
CA VAL A 80 -3.47 11.32 9.78
C VAL A 80 -4.36 10.08 9.65
N GLN A 81 -4.67 9.38 10.75
CA GLN A 81 -5.57 8.20 10.75
C GLN A 81 -7.03 8.57 10.40
N LYS A 82 -7.57 9.67 10.93
CA LYS A 82 -8.96 10.10 10.62
C LYS A 82 -9.15 10.61 9.19
N SER A 83 -8.09 11.09 8.56
CA SER A 83 -8.16 11.62 7.20
C SER A 83 -8.02 10.54 6.12
N GLN A 84 -7.58 9.32 6.46
CA GLN A 84 -7.25 8.27 5.48
C GLN A 84 -8.45 7.83 4.64
N GLU A 85 -9.64 7.78 5.23
CA GLU A 85 -10.87 7.35 4.55
C GLU A 85 -11.29 8.30 3.42
N ARG A 86 -10.90 9.58 3.48
CA ARG A 86 -11.23 10.60 2.48
C ARG A 86 -10.05 10.97 1.57
N LEU A 87 -8.82 10.65 1.99
CA LEU A 87 -7.58 11.05 1.33
C LEU A 87 -7.07 10.05 0.28
N PHE A 88 -7.52 8.80 0.27
CA PHE A 88 -6.89 7.75 -0.55
C PHE A 88 -7.80 7.13 -1.62
N GLY A 89 -8.93 7.77 -1.92
CA GLY A 89 -9.69 7.51 -3.15
C GLY A 89 -9.07 8.23 -4.35
N PRO A 90 -9.33 7.76 -5.59
CA PRO A 90 -8.79 8.36 -6.83
C PRO A 90 -9.23 9.82 -7.04
N ALA A 91 -10.23 10.30 -6.29
CA ALA A 91 -10.74 11.67 -6.33
C ALA A 91 -10.36 12.53 -5.11
N ALA A 92 -9.44 12.07 -4.25
CA ALA A 92 -9.10 12.78 -3.02
C ALA A 92 -8.40 14.13 -3.31
N PRO A 93 -8.98 15.28 -2.89
CA PRO A 93 -8.42 16.59 -3.18
C PRO A 93 -7.21 16.91 -2.28
N VAL A 94 -6.17 17.51 -2.88
CA VAL A 94 -4.90 17.91 -2.21
C VAL A 94 -5.11 18.91 -1.07
N SER A 95 -6.21 19.68 -1.09
CA SER A 95 -6.49 20.81 -0.19
C SER A 95 -6.55 20.49 1.30
N TRP A 96 -6.47 19.22 1.69
CA TRP A 96 -6.58 18.76 3.08
C TRP A 96 -5.23 18.45 3.73
N VAL A 97 -4.11 18.57 3.01
CA VAL A 97 -2.75 18.35 3.56
C VAL A 97 -1.93 19.65 3.54
N PRO A 98 -1.99 20.48 4.61
CA PRO A 98 -1.20 21.71 4.69
C PRO A 98 0.31 21.43 4.62
N GLY A 99 1.01 22.05 3.66
CA GLY A 99 2.47 21.96 3.50
C GLY A 99 2.96 20.89 2.50
N VAL A 100 2.06 20.18 1.82
CA VAL A 100 2.36 19.32 0.68
C VAL A 100 1.93 20.01 -0.59
N THR A 101 2.81 20.07 -1.58
CA THR A 101 2.46 20.64 -2.90
C THR A 101 1.56 19.67 -3.68
N ASN A 102 0.70 20.22 -4.55
CA ASN A 102 -0.11 19.42 -5.49
C ASN A 102 0.75 18.43 -6.29
N THR A 103 1.96 18.85 -6.68
CA THR A 103 2.92 18.02 -7.42
C THR A 103 3.46 16.86 -6.60
N GLU A 104 3.87 17.09 -5.36
CA GLU A 104 4.40 16.02 -4.50
C GLU A 104 3.35 14.97 -4.17
N TRP A 105 2.09 15.40 -3.96
CA TRP A 105 0.97 14.50 -3.75
C TRP A 105 0.65 13.67 -5.01
N HIS A 106 0.63 14.32 -6.17
CA HIS A 106 0.37 13.66 -7.45
C HIS A 106 1.47 12.66 -7.81
N ASP A 107 2.73 12.98 -7.54
CA ASP A 107 3.85 12.06 -7.70
C ASP A 107 3.65 10.83 -6.80
N ALA A 108 3.26 11.06 -5.55
CA ALA A 108 2.93 10.02 -4.59
C ALA A 108 1.85 9.05 -5.10
N GLN A 109 0.74 9.59 -5.62
CA GLN A 109 -0.34 8.82 -6.25
C GLN A 109 0.15 8.03 -7.46
N THR A 110 0.89 8.69 -8.36
CA THR A 110 1.46 8.06 -9.55
C THR A 110 2.37 6.89 -9.18
N TRP A 111 3.14 7.01 -8.11
CA TRP A 111 3.98 5.92 -7.61
C TRP A 111 3.16 4.74 -7.06
N ALA A 112 2.05 4.96 -6.36
CA ALA A 112 1.18 3.84 -5.96
C ALA A 112 0.51 3.17 -7.15
N VAL A 113 0.05 3.94 -8.13
CA VAL A 113 -0.51 3.41 -9.37
C VAL A 113 0.52 2.51 -10.05
N GLN A 114 1.75 2.98 -10.25
CA GLN A 114 2.81 2.17 -10.86
C GLN A 114 3.15 0.91 -10.04
N ALA A 115 3.15 1.00 -8.70
CA ALA A 115 3.31 -0.16 -7.83
C ALA A 115 2.17 -1.17 -8.01
N GLY A 116 0.93 -0.68 -8.10
CA GLY A 116 -0.27 -1.47 -8.28
C GLY A 116 -0.25 -2.22 -9.62
N TRP A 117 -0.02 -1.53 -10.73
CA TRP A 117 0.16 -2.16 -12.04
C TRP A 117 1.31 -3.18 -12.06
N THR A 118 2.39 -2.90 -11.35
CA THR A 118 3.51 -3.86 -11.24
C THR A 118 3.08 -5.12 -10.50
N LEU A 119 2.39 -4.97 -9.37
CA LEU A 119 1.85 -6.11 -8.63
C LEU A 119 0.80 -6.87 -9.45
N ALA A 120 -0.14 -6.18 -10.10
CA ALA A 120 -1.14 -6.80 -10.95
C ALA A 120 -0.51 -7.68 -12.04
N ASN A 121 0.49 -7.15 -12.76
CA ASN A 121 1.22 -7.93 -13.78
C ASN A 121 1.86 -9.20 -13.20
N ILE A 122 2.43 -9.13 -11.99
CA ILE A 122 2.99 -10.31 -11.31
C ILE A 122 1.87 -11.31 -10.98
N LEU A 123 0.76 -10.86 -10.41
CA LEU A 123 -0.33 -11.73 -10.00
C LEU A 123 -1.01 -12.42 -11.19
N THR A 124 -1.25 -11.68 -12.27
CA THR A 124 -1.81 -12.23 -13.51
C THR A 124 -0.86 -13.28 -14.12
N SER A 125 0.45 -13.09 -14.03
CA SER A 125 1.43 -14.08 -14.50
C SER A 125 1.56 -15.32 -13.61
N THR A 126 1.09 -15.26 -12.35
CA THR A 126 1.22 -16.35 -11.37
C THR A 126 0.05 -17.34 -11.40
N HIS A 127 -1.07 -16.98 -12.04
CA HIS A 127 -2.27 -17.82 -12.20
C HIS A 127 -2.81 -18.42 -10.89
N PHE A 128 -3.51 -17.61 -10.08
CA PHE A 128 -4.21 -18.09 -8.88
C PHE A 128 -5.60 -18.65 -9.22
N GLU A 129 -5.86 -19.94 -8.98
CA GLU A 129 -7.13 -20.61 -9.30
C GLU A 129 -8.35 -20.03 -8.57
N HIS A 130 -8.15 -19.52 -7.35
CA HIS A 130 -9.23 -19.02 -6.49
C HIS A 130 -9.16 -17.51 -6.23
N GLY A 131 -8.34 -16.80 -7.01
CA GLY A 131 -8.07 -15.37 -6.79
C GLY A 131 -7.18 -15.10 -5.59
N VAL A 132 -7.10 -13.83 -5.20
CA VAL A 132 -6.26 -13.33 -4.11
C VAL A 132 -7.02 -12.31 -3.28
N VAL A 133 -6.70 -12.25 -1.99
CA VAL A 133 -7.22 -11.22 -1.08
C VAL A 133 -6.21 -10.08 -1.00
N LEU A 134 -6.65 -8.86 -1.30
CA LEU A 134 -5.83 -7.65 -1.26
C LEU A 134 -6.17 -6.82 -0.03
N VAL A 135 -5.17 -6.49 0.78
CA VAL A 135 -5.33 -5.71 2.01
C VAL A 135 -4.44 -4.49 1.96
N GLY A 136 -5.04 -3.30 1.84
CA GLY A 136 -4.30 -2.05 1.78
C GLY A 136 -4.59 -1.19 3.01
N HIS A 137 -3.52 -0.78 3.71
CA HIS A 137 -3.63 0.18 4.82
C HIS A 137 -2.97 1.52 4.46
N SER A 138 -3.62 2.62 4.80
CA SER A 138 -3.18 3.98 4.42
C SER A 138 -2.94 4.05 2.92
N PHE A 139 -1.78 4.51 2.46
CA PHE A 139 -1.47 4.55 1.03
C PHE A 139 -1.35 3.18 0.35
N GLY A 140 -1.18 2.11 1.12
CA GLY A 140 -1.27 0.75 0.59
C GLY A 140 -2.67 0.44 0.04
N ALA A 141 -3.72 1.14 0.47
CA ALA A 141 -5.06 1.03 -0.09
C ALA A 141 -5.11 1.48 -1.55
N ALA A 142 -4.44 2.58 -1.90
CA ALA A 142 -4.36 3.04 -3.29
C ALA A 142 -3.65 2.02 -4.20
N VAL A 143 -2.56 1.41 -3.70
CA VAL A 143 -1.86 0.34 -4.42
C VAL A 143 -2.79 -0.85 -4.67
N MET A 144 -3.50 -1.31 -3.63
CA MET A 144 -4.39 -2.47 -3.74
C MET A 144 -5.64 -2.19 -4.58
N ALA A 145 -6.18 -0.98 -4.52
CA ALA A 145 -7.29 -0.56 -5.36
C ALA A 145 -6.91 -0.60 -6.85
N GLU A 146 -5.70 -0.13 -7.18
CA GLU A 146 -5.21 -0.20 -8.57
C GLU A 146 -5.05 -1.66 -9.03
N VAL A 147 -4.55 -2.54 -8.17
CA VAL A 147 -4.42 -3.98 -8.51
C VAL A 147 -5.80 -4.60 -8.78
N ALA A 148 -6.84 -4.19 -8.04
CA ALA A 148 -8.16 -4.75 -8.18
C ALA A 148 -8.89 -4.35 -9.48
N ILE A 149 -8.45 -3.26 -10.13
CA ILE A 149 -9.04 -2.75 -11.38
C ILE A 149 -8.17 -2.98 -12.63
N ALA A 150 -6.96 -3.51 -12.44
CA ALA A 150 -6.01 -3.82 -13.50
C ALA A 150 -6.24 -5.20 -14.11
#